data_AF-A0A6G6ZAX7-F1
#
_entry.id   AF-A0A6G6ZAX7-F1
#
_cell.length_a   1.000
_cell.length_b   1.000
_cell.length_c   1.000
_cell.angle_alpha   90.00
_cell.angle_beta   90.00
_cell.angle_gamma   90.00
#
_symmetry.space_group_name_H-M   'P 1'
#
loop_
_entity.id
_entity.type
_entity.pdbx_description
1 polymer ?
#
loop_
_entity_poly.entity_id
_entity_poly.type
_entity_poly.pdbx_seq_one_letter_code
_entity_poly.pdbx_strand_id
1 'polypeptide(L)'
;MIGARNHRPVWFETGKAMLVIDTLVHNFLHRTGILEKCGIPHRYGPACYAEGGCAEIIRRVAERIDARSFNPSFPEFFPRFVQHAIWRYCAADGLDLCNGNRIDDREACQISYCYLFRICGRKPLKSM
;
A
#
# COMPACT_ATOMS: atom_id res chain seq x y z
N MET A 1 -4.02 -10.62 17.93
CA MET A 1 -5.43 -11.05 17.80
C MET A 1 -5.49 -12.56 17.53
N ILE A 2 -5.10 -13.38 18.51
CA ILE A 2 -4.85 -14.83 18.31
C ILE A 2 -6.03 -15.72 18.77
N GLY A 3 -7.03 -15.20 19.49
CA GLY A 3 -8.16 -15.99 20.02
C GLY A 3 -9.52 -15.80 19.33
N ALA A 4 -9.66 -14.88 18.37
CA ALA A 4 -10.97 -14.51 17.83
C ALA A 4 -11.53 -15.47 16.76
N ARG A 5 -10.71 -16.37 16.22
CA ARG A 5 -11.08 -17.19 15.06
C ARG A 5 -12.25 -18.15 15.34
N ASN A 6 -12.33 -18.69 16.55
CA ASN A 6 -13.36 -19.66 16.93
C ASN A 6 -14.66 -19.02 17.43
N HIS A 7 -14.63 -17.73 17.79
CA HIS A 7 -15.75 -17.04 18.41
C HIS A 7 -16.34 -15.90 17.56
N ARG A 8 -15.56 -15.35 16.62
CA ARG A 8 -15.96 -14.20 15.78
C ARG A 8 -15.42 -14.35 14.35
N PRO A 9 -15.90 -15.33 13.57
CA PRO A 9 -15.42 -15.58 12.20
C PRO A 9 -15.56 -14.35 11.29
N VAL A 10 -16.64 -13.57 11.46
CA VAL A 10 -16.87 -12.32 10.71
C VAL A 10 -15.73 -11.32 10.91
N TRP A 11 -15.15 -11.23 12.11
CA TRP A 11 -14.05 -10.28 12.37
C TRP A 11 -12.77 -10.67 11.64
N PHE A 12 -12.54 -11.96 11.45
CA PHE A 12 -11.41 -12.46 10.70
C PHE A 12 -11.61 -12.20 9.20
N GLU A 13 -12.80 -12.46 8.67
CA GLU A 13 -13.11 -12.19 7.25
C GLU A 13 -13.12 -10.69 6.94
N THR A 14 -13.77 -9.87 7.78
CA THR A 14 -13.71 -8.41 7.64
C THR A 14 -12.28 -7.91 7.81
N GLY A 15 -11.51 -8.42 8.77
CA GLY A 15 -10.11 -8.03 8.99
C GLY A 15 -9.19 -8.34 7.81
N LYS A 16 -9.46 -9.43 7.07
CA LYS A 16 -8.71 -9.80 5.86
C LYS A 16 -8.99 -8.89 4.68
N ALA A 17 -10.24 -8.44 4.55
CA ALA A 17 -10.70 -7.60 3.44
C ALA A 17 -10.55 -6.09 3.73
N MET A 18 -10.47 -5.70 5.00
CA MET A 18 -10.40 -4.30 5.42
C MET A 18 -9.04 -3.70 5.10
N LEU A 19 -9.08 -2.69 4.23
CA LEU A 19 -7.94 -1.83 3.93
C LEU A 19 -7.99 -0.56 4.77
N VAL A 20 -6.82 -0.12 5.21
CA VAL A 20 -6.59 1.15 5.90
C VAL A 20 -5.56 1.91 5.09
N ILE A 21 -6.02 2.93 4.37
CA ILE A 21 -5.16 3.84 3.63
C ILE A 21 -4.79 4.97 4.58
N ASP A 22 -3.57 4.89 5.11
CA ASP A 22 -2.93 5.99 5.82
C ASP A 22 -2.03 6.81 4.87
N THR A 23 -1.32 7.77 5.43
CA THR A 23 -0.41 8.61 4.68
C THR A 23 0.74 7.83 4.06
N LEU A 24 1.26 6.76 4.69
CA LEU A 24 2.33 5.95 4.12
C LEU A 24 1.87 5.20 2.88
N VAL A 25 0.69 4.56 2.94
CA VAL A 25 0.13 3.81 1.81
C VAL A 25 -0.23 4.76 0.67
N HIS A 26 -0.91 5.87 0.96
CA HIS A 26 -1.26 6.86 -0.06
C HIS A 26 -0.02 7.45 -0.71
N ASN A 27 0.95 7.92 0.08
CA ASN A 27 2.16 8.55 -0.43
C ASN A 27 3.02 7.56 -1.22
N PHE A 28 3.04 6.28 -0.85
CA PHE A 28 3.70 5.24 -1.65
C PHE A 28 3.10 5.15 -3.05
N LEU A 29 1.77 5.06 -3.17
CA LEU A 29 1.09 4.98 -4.46
C LEU A 29 1.28 6.24 -5.30
N HIS A 30 1.32 7.42 -4.67
CA HIS A 30 1.62 8.68 -5.36
C HIS A 30 3.07 8.75 -5.83
N ARG A 31 4.05 8.59 -4.93
CA ARG A 31 5.49 8.72 -5.23
C ARG A 31 5.94 7.70 -6.29
N THR A 32 5.39 6.49 -6.26
CA THR A 32 5.67 5.47 -7.28
C THR A 32 5.03 5.76 -8.64
N GLY A 33 4.07 6.69 -8.70
CA GLY A 33 3.29 6.99 -9.89
C GLY A 33 2.19 5.96 -10.19
N ILE A 34 1.97 4.99 -9.30
CA ILE A 34 0.91 3.97 -9.46
C ILE A 34 -0.46 4.65 -9.45
N LEU A 35 -0.66 5.64 -8.58
CA LEU A 35 -1.95 6.33 -8.47
C LEU A 35 -2.37 7.01 -9.79
N GLU A 36 -1.40 7.62 -10.49
CA GLU A 36 -1.63 8.26 -11.80
C GLU A 36 -1.84 7.24 -12.93
N LYS A 37 -1.11 6.12 -12.91
CA LYS A 37 -1.19 5.11 -13.97
C LYS A 37 -2.39 4.19 -13.86
N CYS A 38 -2.88 3.93 -12.64
CA CYS A 38 -3.83 2.85 -12.38
C CYS A 38 -5.15 3.32 -11.74
N GLY A 39 -5.24 4.57 -11.32
CA GLY A 39 -6.42 5.11 -10.67
C GLY A 39 -6.67 6.56 -11.02
N ILE A 40 -7.36 7.26 -10.12
CA ILE A 40 -7.70 8.66 -10.27
C ILE A 40 -6.77 9.46 -9.35
N PRO A 41 -5.90 10.35 -9.86
CA PRO A 41 -5.09 11.23 -9.02
C PRO A 41 -5.93 12.01 -8.01
N HIS A 42 -5.56 11.95 -6.74
CA HIS A 42 -6.27 12.62 -5.66
C HIS A 42 -5.33 12.98 -4.50
N ARG A 43 -5.76 13.91 -3.64
CA ARG A 43 -5.10 14.18 -2.35
C ARG A 43 -5.51 13.13 -1.33
N TYR A 44 -4.63 12.85 -0.37
CA TYR A 44 -4.95 12.01 0.78
C TYR A 44 -6.27 12.45 1.44
N GLY A 45 -7.17 11.49 1.67
CA GLY A 45 -8.49 11.74 2.24
C GLY A 45 -9.55 10.75 1.77
N PRO A 46 -10.84 11.11 1.82
CA PRO A 46 -11.94 10.21 1.48
C PRO A 46 -11.85 9.59 0.08
N ALA A 47 -11.28 10.31 -0.88
CA ALA A 47 -11.07 9.83 -2.25
C ALA A 47 -10.18 8.58 -2.33
N CYS A 48 -9.36 8.29 -1.31
CA CYS A 48 -8.60 7.04 -1.23
C CYS A 48 -9.47 5.78 -1.23
N TYR A 49 -10.74 5.89 -0.81
CA TYR A 49 -11.69 4.78 -0.73
C TYR A 49 -12.78 4.83 -1.81
N ALA A 50 -12.79 5.87 -2.65
CA ALA A 50 -13.70 5.97 -3.78
C ALA A 50 -13.30 5.02 -4.92
N GLU A 51 -14.17 4.88 -5.92
CA GLU A 51 -13.85 4.19 -7.17
C GLU A 51 -12.61 4.82 -7.84
N GLY A 52 -11.68 3.98 -8.30
CA GLY A 52 -10.37 4.39 -8.80
C GLY A 52 -9.39 4.90 -7.72
N GLY A 53 -9.76 4.85 -6.44
CA GLY A 53 -8.95 5.27 -5.31
C GLY A 53 -7.88 4.26 -4.88
N CYS A 54 -7.04 4.65 -3.92
CA CYS A 54 -5.95 3.81 -3.39
C CYS A 54 -6.40 2.40 -2.96
N ALA A 55 -7.52 2.30 -2.25
CA ALA A 55 -8.04 1.03 -1.75
C ALA A 55 -8.42 0.09 -2.89
N GLU A 56 -9.02 0.61 -3.97
CA GLU A 56 -9.37 -0.21 -5.12
C GLU A 56 -8.13 -0.68 -5.89
N ILE A 57 -7.13 0.18 -6.07
CA ILE A 57 -5.84 -0.21 -6.66
C ILE A 57 -5.25 -1.40 -5.91
N ILE A 58 -5.22 -1.35 -4.57
CA ILE A 58 -4.68 -2.44 -3.75
C ILE A 58 -5.50 -3.73 -3.91
N ARG A 59 -6.84 -3.65 -3.98
CA ARG A 59 -7.69 -4.82 -4.25
C ARG A 59 -7.38 -5.44 -5.62
N ARG A 60 -7.32 -4.63 -6.68
CA ARG A 60 -6.99 -5.08 -8.05
C ARG A 60 -5.59 -5.68 -8.16
N VAL A 61 -4.63 -5.25 -7.32
CA VAL A 61 -3.32 -5.89 -7.21
C VAL A 61 -3.44 -7.25 -6.51
N ALA A 62 -4.18 -7.31 -5.41
CA ALA A 62 -4.38 -8.55 -4.66
C ALA A 62 -5.13 -9.62 -5.46
N GLU A 63 -6.03 -9.25 -6.38
CA GLU A 63 -6.68 -10.19 -7.32
C GLU A 63 -5.68 -10.89 -8.25
N ARG A 64 -4.51 -10.30 -8.48
CA ARG A 64 -3.46 -10.84 -9.36
C ARG A 64 -2.39 -11.65 -8.62
N ILE A 65 -2.52 -11.78 -7.30
CA ILE A 65 -1.54 -12.42 -6.43
C ILE A 65 -2.25 -13.53 -5.67
N ASP A 66 -1.89 -14.79 -5.92
CA ASP A 66 -2.29 -15.88 -5.03
C ASP A 66 -1.45 -15.80 -3.74
N ALA A 67 -2.04 -15.29 -2.66
CA ALA A 67 -1.33 -15.11 -1.40
C ALA A 67 -0.96 -16.45 -0.73
N ARG A 68 -1.58 -17.58 -1.12
CA ARG A 68 -1.19 -18.92 -0.65
C ARG A 68 0.21 -19.32 -1.09
N SER A 69 0.71 -18.75 -2.19
CA SER A 69 2.08 -18.97 -2.65
C SER A 69 3.15 -18.47 -1.68
N PHE A 70 2.81 -17.50 -0.81
CA PHE A 70 3.69 -16.97 0.23
C PHE A 70 3.48 -17.69 1.57
N ASN A 71 2.24 -18.06 1.87
CA ASN A 71 1.90 -18.85 3.03
C ASN A 71 0.60 -19.64 2.75
N PRO A 72 0.63 -20.99 2.71
CA PRO A 72 -0.54 -21.81 2.41
C PRO A 72 -1.75 -21.60 3.33
N SER A 73 -1.56 -21.00 4.51
CA SER A 73 -2.65 -20.67 5.46
C SER A 73 -3.39 -19.38 5.14
N PHE A 74 -2.90 -18.57 4.19
CA PHE A 74 -3.57 -17.35 3.72
C PHE A 74 -4.76 -17.68 2.81
N PRO A 75 -5.77 -16.78 2.71
CA PRO A 75 -6.73 -16.87 1.62
C PRO A 75 -6.02 -16.58 0.30
N GLU A 76 -6.54 -17.12 -0.81
CA GLU A 76 -6.04 -16.84 -2.17
C GLU A 76 -6.01 -15.33 -2.44
N PHE A 77 -7.15 -14.68 -2.23
CA PHE A 77 -7.30 -13.23 -2.31
C PHE A 77 -7.07 -12.59 -0.94
N PHE A 78 -6.00 -11.80 -0.78
CA PHE A 78 -5.66 -11.19 0.49
C PHE A 78 -5.19 -9.72 0.37
N PRO A 79 -6.10 -8.74 0.20
CA PRO A 79 -5.74 -7.32 0.07
C PRO A 79 -4.87 -6.78 1.20
N ARG A 80 -5.14 -7.22 2.44
CA ARG A 80 -4.38 -6.78 3.61
C ARG A 80 -2.93 -7.24 3.57
N PHE A 81 -2.61 -8.35 2.89
CA PHE A 81 -1.22 -8.77 2.67
C PHE A 81 -0.46 -7.75 1.81
N VAL A 82 -1.07 -7.28 0.72
CA VAL A 82 -0.48 -6.25 -0.16
C VAL A 82 -0.29 -4.94 0.61
N GLN A 83 -1.32 -4.49 1.35
CA GLN A 83 -1.19 -3.30 2.19
C GLN A 83 -0.07 -3.45 3.24
N HIS A 84 0.03 -4.61 3.88
CA HIS A 84 1.07 -4.85 4.88
C HIS A 84 2.47 -4.83 4.25
N ALA A 85 2.64 -5.36 3.04
CA ALA A 85 3.90 -5.27 2.30
C ALA A 85 4.29 -3.81 2.02
N ILE A 86 3.33 -2.98 1.59
CA ILE A 86 3.56 -1.53 1.41
C ILE A 86 3.94 -0.87 2.74
N TRP A 87 3.23 -1.16 3.83
CA TRP A 87 3.57 -0.66 5.15
C TRP A 87 4.98 -1.05 5.60
N ARG A 88 5.36 -2.32 5.46
CA ARG A 88 6.72 -2.78 5.80
C ARG A 88 7.76 -2.11 4.92
N TYR A 89 7.45 -1.75 3.68
CA TYR A 89 8.37 -1.01 2.80
C TYR A 89 8.59 0.44 3.26
N CYS A 90 7.53 1.08 3.76
CA CYS A 90 7.54 2.50 4.10
C CYS A 90 7.86 2.79 5.56
N ALA A 91 7.37 1.99 6.51
CA ALA A 91 7.48 2.29 7.93
C ALA A 91 8.94 2.30 8.42
N ALA A 92 9.23 3.15 9.40
CA ALA A 92 10.54 3.24 10.04
C ALA A 92 10.94 1.93 10.75
N ASP A 93 9.96 1.22 11.34
CA ASP A 93 10.14 -0.13 11.92
C ASP A 93 10.05 -1.26 10.86
N GLY A 94 10.16 -0.89 9.59
CA GLY A 94 10.16 -1.77 8.43
C GLY A 94 11.48 -1.65 7.67
N LEU A 95 11.41 -1.39 6.37
CA LEU A 95 12.58 -1.11 5.52
C LEU A 95 13.02 0.35 5.58
N ASP A 96 12.20 1.25 6.12
CA ASP A 96 12.50 2.69 6.20
C ASP A 96 12.98 3.27 4.86
N LEU A 97 12.25 2.99 3.76
CA LEU A 97 12.64 3.44 2.41
C LEU A 97 11.76 4.56 1.87
N CYS A 98 10.46 4.29 1.69
CA CYS A 98 9.55 5.22 1.00
C CYS A 98 8.73 6.06 2.00
N ASN A 99 9.40 6.89 2.81
CA ASN A 99 8.74 7.73 3.82
C ASN A 99 9.35 9.14 3.91
N GLY A 100 8.70 10.02 4.68
CA GLY A 100 9.13 11.41 4.87
C GLY A 100 10.37 11.59 5.75
N ASN A 101 10.86 10.55 6.43
CA ASN A 101 12.13 10.61 7.15
C ASN A 101 13.33 10.53 6.19
N ARG A 102 13.12 9.96 5.00
CA ARG A 102 14.17 9.64 4.02
C ARG A 102 14.07 10.45 2.72
N ILE A 103 12.90 10.99 2.42
CA ILE A 103 12.60 11.65 1.14
C ILE A 103 12.15 13.08 1.41
N ASP A 104 12.81 14.04 0.74
CA ASP A 104 12.28 15.40 0.62
C ASP A 104 11.15 15.41 -0.42
N ASP A 105 9.94 15.67 0.05
CA ASP A 105 8.72 15.63 -0.76
C ASP A 105 8.57 16.78 -1.76
N ARG A 106 9.51 17.73 -1.78
CA ARG A 106 9.56 18.85 -2.74
C ARG A 106 10.26 18.48 -4.05
N GLU A 107 11.02 17.39 -4.06
CA GLU A 107 11.81 16.98 -5.21
C GLU A 107 11.66 15.48 -5.52
N ALA A 108 12.19 15.07 -6.67
CA ALA A 108 12.19 13.66 -7.03
C ALA A 108 13.09 12.86 -6.08
N CYS A 109 12.62 11.71 -5.62
CA CYS A 109 13.38 10.85 -4.71
C CYS A 109 14.74 10.42 -5.30
N GLN A 110 15.81 10.55 -4.51
CA GLN A 110 17.20 10.25 -4.91
C GLN A 110 17.77 8.98 -4.27
N ILE A 111 16.97 8.17 -3.57
CA ILE A 111 17.43 6.92 -2.93
C ILE A 111 17.72 5.86 -4.00
N SER A 112 18.91 5.89 -4.58
CA SER A 112 19.31 5.09 -5.75
C SER A 112 19.38 3.59 -5.50
N TYR A 113 19.59 3.17 -4.24
CA TYR A 113 19.62 1.76 -3.84
C TYR A 113 18.21 1.19 -3.55
N CYS A 114 17.15 1.97 -3.72
CA CYS A 114 15.77 1.51 -3.59
C CYS A 114 15.45 0.44 -4.65
N TYR A 115 14.90 -0.70 -4.25
CA TYR A 115 14.57 -1.81 -5.16
C TYR A 115 13.64 -1.41 -6.31
N LEU A 116 12.82 -0.38 -6.10
CA LEU A 116 11.89 0.14 -7.10
C LEU A 116 12.47 1.30 -7.92
N PHE A 117 13.69 1.77 -7.65
CA PHE A 117 14.21 3.04 -8.16
C PHE A 117 14.07 3.20 -9.69
N ARG A 118 14.35 2.14 -10.45
CA ARG A 118 14.31 2.15 -11.92
C ARG A 118 12.90 2.24 -12.52
N ILE A 119 11.89 1.75 -11.80
CA ILE A 119 10.50 1.68 -12.28
C ILE A 119 9.57 2.67 -11.55
N CYS A 120 10.02 3.23 -10.43
CA CYS A 120 9.33 4.20 -9.62
C CYS A 120 9.27 5.54 -10.36
N GLY A 121 8.07 6.15 -10.40
CA GLY A 121 7.89 7.50 -10.94
C GLY A 121 8.64 8.59 -10.16
N ARG A 122 9.02 8.30 -8.90
CA ARG A 122 9.73 9.21 -7.98
C ARG A 122 9.06 10.58 -7.87
N LYS A 123 7.73 10.62 -7.96
CA LYS A 123 6.96 11.86 -8.00
C LYS A 123 7.06 12.58 -6.65
N PRO A 124 7.36 13.89 -6.62
CA PRO A 124 7.25 14.68 -5.40
C PRO A 124 5.79 14.74 -4.93
N LEU A 125 5.56 14.89 -3.62
CA LEU A 125 4.21 15.07 -3.05
C LEU A 125 3.80 16.54 -3.05
N LYS A 126 4.77 17.45 -2.90
CA LYS A 126 4.55 18.89 -2.93
C LYS A 126 5.13 19.40 -4.25
N SER A 127 4.27 19.89 -5.15
CA SER A 127 4.78 20.74 -6.22
C SER A 127 5.30 22.04 -5.59
N MET A 128 6.40 22.58 -6.12
CA MET A 128 6.75 23.98 -5.90
C MET A 128 5.65 24.90 -6.40
#